data_AF-A0A540UKY2-F1
#
_entry.id   AF-A0A540UKY2-F1
#
_cell.length_a   1.000
_cell.length_b   1.000
_cell.length_c   1.000
_cell.angle_alpha   90.00
_cell.angle_beta   90.00
_cell.angle_gamma   90.00
#
_symmetry.space_group_name_H-M   'P 1'
#
loop_
_entity.id
_entity.type
_entity.pdbx_description
1 polymer ?
#
loop_
_entity_poly.entity_id
_entity_poly.type
_entity_poly.pdbx_seq_one_letter_code
_entity_poly.pdbx_strand_id
1 'polypeptide(L)'
;GLYAEILTEYLLTYEKLVDQIERYDARIEQLGQSDSYQEKVSQLSCFIGVKTLTALSIVTEIGDFNRFATAQHFASYLGLTPSENSSGDKERRGAITKAGNSHVRRLLIEAAQSLAKGTVGYKSKELKRRQSGNRVEVIAYADKANERLRRRYRTLVLGKNKKQNVAKAAIARELSGFIWGMVTGRIA
;
A
#
# COMPACT_ATOMS: atom_id res chain seq x y z
N GLY A 1 -43.98 6.40 16.20
CA GLY A 1 -43.55 6.29 17.61
C GLY A 1 -42.08 6.61 17.64
N LEU A 2 -41.64 7.51 18.52
CA LEU A 2 -40.38 8.25 18.38
C LEU A 2 -39.15 7.40 18.01
N TYR A 3 -38.98 6.21 18.62
CA TYR A 3 -37.86 5.32 18.29
C TYR A 3 -37.90 4.75 16.86
N ALA A 4 -39.09 4.47 16.33
CA ALA A 4 -39.25 3.97 14.97
C ALA A 4 -38.93 5.06 13.93
N GLU A 5 -39.31 6.32 14.21
CA GLU A 5 -38.97 7.46 13.37
C GLU A 5 -37.46 7.72 13.34
N ILE A 6 -36.81 7.74 14.52
CA ILE A 6 -35.35 7.90 14.63
C ILE A 6 -34.62 6.77 13.90
N LEU A 7 -35.05 5.51 14.07
CA LEU A 7 -34.45 4.37 13.37
C LEU A 7 -34.60 4.50 11.85
N THR A 8 -35.75 5.00 11.38
CA THR A 8 -36.01 5.22 9.96
C THR A 8 -35.04 6.25 9.37
N GLU A 9 -34.82 7.38 10.06
CA GLU A 9 -33.85 8.39 9.62
C GLU A 9 -32.40 7.87 9.58
N TYR A 10 -32.00 7.04 10.56
CA TYR A 10 -30.70 6.39 10.54
C TYR A 10 -30.56 5.41 9.36
N LEU A 11 -31.62 4.65 9.06
CA LEU A 11 -31.63 3.70 7.96
C LEU A 11 -31.55 4.42 6.60
N LEU A 12 -32.31 5.50 6.40
CA LEU A 12 -32.24 6.35 5.21
C LEU A 12 -30.84 6.96 5.04
N THR A 13 -30.23 7.42 6.13
CA THR A 13 -28.86 7.95 6.09
C THR A 13 -27.86 6.87 5.72
N TYR A 14 -28.00 5.66 6.28
CA TYR A 14 -27.16 4.51 5.95
C TYR A 14 -27.25 4.15 4.47
N GLU A 15 -28.46 3.99 3.94
CA GLU A 15 -28.70 3.68 2.52
C GLU A 15 -28.05 4.72 1.60
N LYS A 16 -28.27 6.01 1.90
CA LYS A 16 -27.66 7.11 1.14
C LYS A 16 -26.14 7.07 1.14
N LEU A 17 -25.52 6.75 2.28
CA LEU A 17 -24.05 6.66 2.39
C LEU A 17 -23.50 5.44 1.65
N VAL A 18 -24.20 4.31 1.68
CA VAL A 18 -23.85 3.11 0.90
C VAL A 18 -23.90 3.43 -0.59
N ASP A 19 -24.99 4.03 -1.08
CA ASP A 19 -25.13 4.44 -2.47
C ASP A 19 -24.04 5.43 -2.92
N GLN A 20 -23.62 6.33 -2.01
CA GLN A 20 -22.51 7.24 -2.28
C GLN A 20 -21.19 6.50 -2.43
N ILE A 21 -20.90 5.55 -1.55
CA ILE A 21 -19.68 4.73 -1.60
C ILE A 21 -19.62 3.96 -2.91
N GLU A 22 -20.71 3.27 -3.28
CA GLU A 22 -20.75 2.48 -4.52
C GLU A 22 -20.51 3.33 -5.77
N ARG A 23 -21.13 4.52 -5.83
CA ARG A 23 -20.91 5.46 -6.95
C ARG A 23 -19.47 5.96 -7.01
N TYR A 24 -18.85 6.25 -5.87
CA TYR A 24 -17.46 6.69 -5.84
C TYR A 24 -16.49 5.56 -6.18
N ASP A 25 -16.73 4.34 -5.70
CA ASP A 25 -15.94 3.17 -6.06
C ASP A 25 -15.99 2.91 -7.57
N ALA A 26 -17.17 2.97 -8.18
CA ALA A 26 -17.31 2.86 -9.63
C ALA A 26 -16.54 3.96 -10.36
N ARG A 27 -16.58 5.21 -9.85
CA ARG A 27 -15.84 6.32 -10.44
C ARG A 27 -14.32 6.17 -10.30
N ILE A 28 -13.85 5.64 -9.19
CA ILE A 28 -12.43 5.33 -8.95
C ILE A 28 -11.95 4.27 -9.93
N GLU A 29 -12.74 3.21 -10.16
CA GLU A 29 -12.40 2.18 -11.15
C GLU A 29 -12.32 2.76 -12.57
N GLN A 30 -13.27 3.61 -12.95
CA GLN A 30 -13.24 4.33 -14.24
C GLN A 30 -11.98 5.20 -14.38
N LEU A 31 -11.66 6.01 -13.36
CA LEU A 31 -10.47 6.87 -13.39
C LEU A 31 -9.18 6.05 -13.46
N GLY A 32 -9.13 4.93 -12.74
CA GLY A 32 -8.01 3.99 -12.76
C GLY A 32 -7.77 3.35 -14.13
N GLN A 33 -8.79 3.30 -14.99
CA GLN A 33 -8.73 2.77 -16.35
C GLN A 33 -8.44 3.83 -17.43
N SER A 34 -8.34 5.12 -17.07
CA SER A 34 -7.98 6.16 -18.03
C SER A 34 -6.52 6.03 -18.50
N ASP A 35 -6.24 6.43 -19.74
CA ASP A 35 -4.93 6.29 -20.40
C ASP A 35 -3.77 6.81 -19.54
N SER A 36 -3.99 7.91 -18.82
CA SER A 36 -2.97 8.54 -17.94
C SER A 36 -2.55 7.67 -16.76
N TYR A 37 -3.41 6.75 -16.30
CA TYR A 37 -3.22 6.00 -15.06
C TYR A 37 -3.21 4.47 -15.25
N GLN A 38 -3.87 3.96 -16.28
CA GLN A 38 -4.16 2.53 -16.48
C GLN A 38 -2.93 1.64 -16.32
N GLU A 39 -1.82 2.00 -16.96
CA GLU A 39 -0.60 1.20 -16.89
C GLU A 39 -0.06 1.11 -15.46
N LYS A 40 0.18 2.27 -14.81
CA LYS A 40 0.72 2.30 -13.44
C LYS A 40 -0.23 1.65 -12.44
N VAL A 41 -1.54 1.88 -12.58
CA VAL A 41 -2.56 1.29 -11.71
C VAL A 41 -2.59 -0.23 -11.84
N SER A 42 -2.52 -0.75 -13.06
CA SER A 42 -2.46 -2.19 -13.34
C SER A 42 -1.20 -2.84 -12.76
N GLN A 43 -0.03 -2.23 -12.99
CA GLN A 43 1.25 -2.69 -12.47
C GLN A 43 1.25 -2.73 -10.93
N LEU A 44 0.89 -1.61 -10.28
CA LEU A 44 0.84 -1.53 -8.82
C LEU A 44 -0.20 -2.47 -8.21
N SER A 45 -1.28 -2.76 -8.92
CA SER A 45 -2.29 -3.73 -8.49
C SER A 45 -1.79 -5.18 -8.44
N CYS A 46 -0.58 -5.46 -8.94
CA CYS A 46 0.07 -6.76 -8.77
C CYS A 46 0.60 -7.00 -7.34
N PHE A 47 0.71 -5.97 -6.51
CA PHE A 47 1.08 -6.14 -5.10
C PHE A 47 -0.12 -6.56 -4.23
N ILE A 48 0.15 -7.35 -3.19
CA ILE A 48 -0.86 -7.70 -2.19
C ILE A 48 -1.18 -6.46 -1.35
N GLY A 49 -2.48 -6.19 -1.18
CA GLY A 49 -2.96 -5.04 -0.41
C GLY A 49 -3.03 -3.72 -1.19
N VAL A 50 -2.62 -3.71 -2.47
CA VAL A 50 -2.72 -2.54 -3.34
C VAL A 50 -3.76 -2.80 -4.43
N LYS A 51 -4.94 -2.22 -4.32
CA LYS A 51 -6.01 -2.27 -5.36
C LYS A 51 -6.12 -0.93 -6.09
N THR A 52 -7.06 -0.79 -7.01
CA THR A 52 -7.29 0.42 -7.83
C THR A 52 -7.28 1.70 -6.99
N LEU A 53 -8.08 1.81 -5.93
CA LEU A 53 -8.08 2.99 -5.05
C LEU A 53 -6.69 3.34 -4.50
N THR A 54 -5.98 2.34 -3.97
CA THR A 54 -4.65 2.52 -3.39
C THR A 54 -3.63 2.90 -4.47
N ALA A 55 -3.64 2.20 -5.60
CA ALA A 55 -2.72 2.43 -6.71
C ALA A 55 -2.94 3.80 -7.33
N LEU A 56 -4.20 4.15 -7.63
CA LEU A 56 -4.57 5.45 -8.20
C LEU A 56 -4.19 6.58 -7.24
N SER A 57 -4.54 6.48 -5.96
CA SER A 57 -4.16 7.47 -4.94
C SER A 57 -2.64 7.64 -4.85
N ILE A 58 -1.87 6.54 -4.90
CA ILE A 58 -0.40 6.62 -4.91
C ILE A 58 0.11 7.36 -6.15
N VAL A 59 -0.41 7.05 -7.33
CA VAL A 59 0.04 7.67 -8.57
C VAL A 59 -0.31 9.16 -8.62
N THR A 60 -1.52 9.53 -8.18
CA THR A 60 -1.98 10.93 -8.20
C THR A 60 -1.32 11.80 -7.14
N GLU A 61 -1.13 11.29 -5.93
CA GLU A 61 -0.50 12.02 -4.82
C GLU A 61 0.99 12.26 -5.04
N ILE A 62 1.67 11.31 -5.71
CA ILE A 62 3.11 11.41 -5.94
C ILE A 62 3.42 12.17 -7.23
N GLY A 63 2.63 11.97 -8.28
CA GLY A 63 2.88 12.54 -9.60
C GLY A 63 4.12 11.92 -10.24
N ASP A 64 5.22 12.68 -10.29
CA ASP A 64 6.48 12.20 -10.83
C ASP A 64 7.31 11.43 -9.79
N PHE A 65 7.52 10.14 -10.04
CA PHE A 65 8.36 9.27 -9.20
C PHE A 65 9.85 9.45 -9.48
N ASN A 66 10.23 10.00 -10.64
CA ASN A 66 11.63 10.20 -11.01
C ASN A 66 12.28 11.36 -10.26
N ARG A 67 11.49 12.26 -9.64
CA ARG A 67 11.99 13.29 -8.72
C ARG A 67 12.74 12.72 -7.51
N PHE A 68 12.54 11.44 -7.18
CA PHE A 68 13.26 10.77 -6.11
C PHE A 68 14.45 10.00 -6.68
N ALA A 69 15.66 10.35 -6.26
CA ALA A 69 16.89 9.70 -6.72
C ALA A 69 16.94 8.21 -6.35
N THR A 70 16.40 7.83 -5.18
CA THR A 70 16.39 6.44 -4.70
C THR A 70 15.09 6.09 -4.00
N ALA A 71 14.80 4.78 -3.90
CA ALA A 71 13.71 4.24 -3.07
C ALA A 71 13.75 4.73 -1.61
N GLN A 72 14.96 4.97 -1.07
CA GLN A 72 15.12 5.47 0.30
C GLN A 72 14.63 6.92 0.44
N HIS A 73 14.90 7.77 -0.56
CA HIS A 73 14.37 9.15 -0.60
C HIS A 73 12.85 9.13 -0.71
N PHE A 74 12.29 8.24 -1.53
CA PHE A 74 10.84 8.07 -1.61
C PHE A 74 10.23 7.63 -0.27
N ALA A 75 10.80 6.62 0.39
CA ALA A 75 10.35 6.19 1.72
C ALA A 75 10.46 7.29 2.79
N SER A 76 11.49 8.13 2.70
CA SER A 76 11.68 9.28 3.59
C SER A 76 10.62 10.36 3.36
N TYR A 77 10.31 10.68 2.11
CA TYR A 77 9.23 11.59 1.73
C TYR A 77 7.85 11.13 2.22
N LEU A 78 7.64 9.82 2.36
CA LEU A 78 6.42 9.26 2.93
C LEU A 78 6.41 9.26 4.47
N GLY A 79 7.52 9.64 5.12
CA GLY A 79 7.67 9.58 6.57
C GLY A 79 7.69 8.16 7.13
N LEU A 80 8.13 7.18 6.33
CA LEU A 80 8.24 5.75 6.68
C LEU A 80 9.64 5.37 7.20
N THR A 81 10.62 6.25 7.07
CA THR A 81 11.96 6.08 7.62
C THR A 81 11.97 6.29 9.13
N PRO A 82 12.74 5.48 9.89
CA PRO A 82 12.91 5.71 11.32
C PRO A 82 13.67 7.02 11.53
N SER A 83 13.38 7.74 12.62
CA SER A 83 14.25 8.80 13.10
C SER A 83 15.58 8.21 13.57
N GLU A 84 16.63 9.01 13.53
CA GLU A 84 17.96 8.57 13.91
C GLU A 84 18.62 9.61 14.83
N ASN A 85 19.06 9.15 16.00
CA ASN A 85 19.80 9.93 16.99
C ASN A 85 21.10 9.20 17.32
N SER A 86 21.87 8.88 16.27
CA SER A 86 23.14 8.17 16.37
C SER A 86 24.26 9.14 16.76
N SER A 87 25.21 8.70 17.58
CA SER A 87 26.41 9.48 17.92
C SER A 87 27.64 8.58 18.03
N GLY A 88 28.75 8.97 17.39
CA GLY A 88 29.94 8.13 17.27
C GLY A 88 29.60 6.74 16.71
N ASP A 89 30.04 5.69 17.39
CA ASP A 89 29.77 4.29 17.01
C ASP A 89 28.39 3.76 17.46
N LYS A 90 27.55 4.59 18.11
CA LYS A 90 26.25 4.17 18.62
C LYS A 90 25.14 4.51 17.62
N GLU A 91 24.67 3.50 16.88
CA GLU A 91 23.44 3.63 16.10
C GLU A 91 22.19 3.57 17.01
N ARG A 92 21.37 4.63 16.98
CA ARG A 92 20.08 4.66 17.69
C ARG A 92 18.96 5.08 16.74
N ARG A 93 18.17 4.10 16.30
CA ARG A 93 16.99 4.31 15.46
C ARG A 93 15.72 4.37 16.30
N GLY A 94 14.95 5.44 16.12
CA GLY A 94 13.69 5.69 16.81
C GLY A 94 12.44 5.29 16.02
N ALA A 95 11.31 5.92 16.35
CA ALA A 95 10.05 5.75 15.64
C ALA A 95 10.11 6.32 14.21
N ILE A 96 9.15 5.97 13.36
CA ILE A 96 9.04 6.62 12.05
C ILE A 96 8.85 8.14 12.20
N THR A 97 9.43 8.93 11.30
CA THR A 97 9.40 10.39 11.40
C THR A 97 7.99 10.97 11.26
N LYS A 98 7.11 10.29 10.49
CA LYS A 98 5.75 10.76 10.10
C LYS A 98 5.73 12.11 9.36
N ALA A 99 6.88 12.73 9.15
CA ALA A 99 7.06 13.91 8.31
C ALA A 99 6.93 13.50 6.84
N GLY A 100 5.99 14.11 6.12
CA GLY A 100 5.71 13.79 4.72
C GLY A 100 4.29 13.28 4.46
N ASN A 101 4.03 12.76 3.25
CA ASN A 101 2.67 12.47 2.78
C ASN A 101 1.96 11.43 3.68
N SER A 102 1.02 11.91 4.49
CA SER A 102 0.31 11.10 5.49
C SER A 102 -0.74 10.19 4.89
N HIS A 103 -1.31 10.57 3.74
CA HIS A 103 -2.31 9.81 3.04
C HIS A 103 -1.70 8.55 2.41
N VAL A 104 -0.66 8.69 1.59
CA VAL A 104 0.05 7.56 0.99
C VAL A 104 0.67 6.66 2.05
N ARG A 105 1.24 7.24 3.12
CA ARG A 105 1.74 6.45 4.26
C ARG A 105 0.65 5.57 4.85
N ARG A 106 -0.55 6.09 5.08
CA ARG A 106 -1.69 5.31 5.61
C ARG A 106 -2.05 4.17 4.68
N LEU A 107 -2.17 4.43 3.39
CA LEU A 107 -2.49 3.41 2.38
C LEU A 107 -1.47 2.26 2.37
N LEU A 108 -0.18 2.58 2.48
CA LEU A 108 0.87 1.55 2.53
C LEU A 108 0.87 0.75 3.83
N ILE A 109 0.47 1.35 4.95
CA ILE A 109 0.29 0.64 6.22
C ILE A 109 -0.89 -0.35 6.11
N GLU A 110 -1.99 0.03 5.47
CA GLU A 110 -3.12 -0.87 5.19
C GLU A 110 -2.74 -2.00 4.22
N ALA A 111 -1.95 -1.69 3.19
CA ALA A 111 -1.40 -2.71 2.30
C ALA A 111 -0.50 -3.71 3.07
N ALA A 112 0.36 -3.20 3.96
CA ALA A 112 1.19 -4.02 4.85
C ALA A 112 0.36 -4.88 5.80
N GLN A 113 -0.79 -4.39 6.27
CA GLN A 113 -1.74 -5.17 7.06
C GLN A 113 -2.33 -6.34 6.26
N SER A 114 -2.57 -6.18 4.97
CA SER A 114 -2.99 -7.28 4.09
C SER A 114 -1.88 -8.31 3.88
N LEU A 115 -0.63 -7.86 3.72
CA LEU A 115 0.56 -8.74 3.62
C LEU A 115 0.81 -9.54 4.90
N ALA A 116 0.49 -8.97 6.07
CA ALA A 116 0.60 -9.66 7.36
C ALA A 116 -0.34 -10.87 7.50
N LYS A 117 -1.41 -10.93 6.70
CA LYS A 117 -2.39 -12.03 6.70
C LYS A 117 -2.06 -13.07 5.63
N GLY A 118 -2.17 -14.36 5.94
CA GLY A 118 -2.05 -15.46 4.96
C GLY A 118 -0.66 -16.11 4.86
N THR A 119 -0.45 -16.86 3.78
CA THR A 119 0.71 -17.77 3.61
C THR A 119 1.74 -17.25 2.61
N VAL A 120 3.02 -17.42 2.92
CA VAL A 120 4.13 -17.12 1.99
C VAL A 120 3.96 -17.98 0.73
N GLY A 121 4.12 -17.37 -0.45
CA GLY A 121 3.97 -18.06 -1.74
C GLY A 121 2.53 -18.30 -2.19
N TYR A 122 1.53 -18.13 -1.33
CA TYR A 122 0.12 -18.28 -1.72
C TYR A 122 -0.40 -17.07 -2.50
N LYS A 123 -0.99 -17.32 -3.67
CA LYS A 123 -1.68 -16.32 -4.49
C LYS A 123 -3.18 -16.60 -4.55
N SER A 124 -4.00 -15.65 -4.10
CA SER A 124 -5.46 -15.76 -4.19
C SER A 124 -5.93 -15.68 -5.65
N LYS A 125 -7.14 -16.19 -5.92
CA LYS A 125 -7.81 -16.05 -7.23
C LYS A 125 -7.88 -14.58 -7.65
N GLU A 126 -8.21 -13.70 -6.70
CA GLU A 126 -8.29 -12.26 -6.94
C GLU A 126 -6.94 -11.61 -7.28
N LEU A 127 -5.85 -12.03 -6.63
CA LEU A 127 -4.51 -11.54 -7.00
C LEU A 127 -4.14 -11.97 -8.42
N LYS A 128 -4.40 -13.24 -8.78
CA LYS A 128 -4.15 -13.75 -10.14
C LYS A 128 -4.96 -12.98 -11.19
N ARG A 129 -6.22 -12.65 -10.89
CA ARG A 129 -7.08 -11.83 -11.75
C ARG A 129 -6.48 -10.44 -12.01
N ARG A 130 -6.00 -9.75 -10.96
CA ARG A 130 -5.36 -8.42 -11.08
C ARG A 130 -4.01 -8.47 -11.81
N GLN A 131 -3.28 -9.57 -11.66
CA GLN A 131 -2.01 -9.79 -12.39
C GLN A 131 -2.23 -10.10 -13.87
N SER A 132 -3.40 -10.65 -14.24
CA SER A 132 -3.73 -10.99 -15.62
C SER A 132 -3.60 -9.77 -16.55
N GLY A 133 -2.99 -9.96 -17.72
CA GLY A 133 -2.75 -8.90 -18.71
C GLY A 133 -1.51 -8.04 -18.46
N ASN A 134 -0.84 -8.16 -17.30
CA ASN A 134 0.46 -7.52 -17.09
C ASN A 134 1.60 -8.32 -17.71
N ARG A 135 2.71 -7.63 -18.02
CA ARG A 135 3.95 -8.27 -18.49
C ARG A 135 4.47 -9.27 -17.45
N VAL A 136 5.07 -10.36 -17.92
CA VAL A 136 5.64 -11.43 -17.06
C VAL A 136 6.65 -10.86 -16.06
N GLU A 137 7.50 -9.93 -16.50
CA GLU A 137 8.49 -9.26 -15.64
C GLU A 137 7.86 -8.47 -14.48
N VAL A 138 6.75 -7.76 -14.75
CA VAL A 138 6.01 -6.99 -13.73
C VAL A 138 5.42 -7.94 -12.69
N ILE A 139 4.79 -9.02 -13.15
CA ILE A 139 4.19 -10.04 -12.29
C ILE A 139 5.27 -10.70 -11.43
N ALA A 140 6.40 -11.10 -12.04
CA ALA A 140 7.51 -11.73 -11.35
C ALA A 140 8.13 -10.80 -10.28
N TYR A 141 8.31 -9.51 -10.61
CA TYR A 141 8.79 -8.51 -9.66
C TYR A 141 7.83 -8.32 -8.48
N ALA A 142 6.52 -8.22 -8.74
CA ALA A 142 5.51 -8.11 -7.69
C ALA A 142 5.43 -9.37 -6.82
N ASP A 143 5.55 -10.57 -7.41
CA ASP A 143 5.56 -11.83 -6.67
C ASP A 143 6.80 -11.97 -5.78
N LYS A 144 7.99 -11.61 -6.30
CA LYS A 144 9.24 -11.52 -5.53
C LYS A 144 9.07 -10.59 -4.33
N ALA A 145 8.44 -9.42 -4.53
CA ALA A 145 8.14 -8.47 -3.46
C ALA A 145 7.14 -9.06 -2.44
N ASN A 146 6.01 -9.59 -2.90
CA ASN A 146 4.95 -10.17 -2.07
C ASN A 146 5.51 -11.28 -1.16
N GLU A 147 6.35 -12.15 -1.72
CA GLU A 147 6.97 -13.23 -0.97
C GLU A 147 7.99 -12.73 0.05
N ARG A 148 8.89 -11.81 -0.36
CA ARG A 148 9.89 -11.20 0.53
C ARG A 148 9.25 -10.47 1.70
N LEU A 149 8.24 -9.64 1.44
CA LEU A 149 7.54 -8.85 2.45
C LEU A 149 6.83 -9.74 3.46
N ARG A 150 6.16 -10.81 2.99
CA ARG A 150 5.52 -11.81 3.88
C ARG A 150 6.54 -12.55 4.74
N ARG A 151 7.65 -13.02 4.15
CA ARG A 151 8.73 -13.67 4.90
C ARG A 151 9.30 -12.73 5.96
N ARG A 152 9.61 -11.49 5.57
CA ARG A 152 10.16 -10.47 6.48
C ARG A 152 9.20 -10.18 7.64
N TYR A 153 7.90 -10.07 7.37
CA TYR A 153 6.90 -9.86 8.42
C TYR A 153 6.94 -11.00 9.45
N ARG A 154 6.93 -12.25 8.98
CA ARG A 154 7.02 -13.44 9.85
C ARG A 154 8.32 -13.46 10.63
N THR A 155 9.46 -13.18 10.01
CA THR A 155 10.75 -13.11 10.71
C THR A 155 10.75 -12.02 11.79
N LEU A 156 10.16 -10.85 11.53
CA LEU A 156 10.11 -9.76 12.51
C LEU A 156 9.23 -10.12 13.71
N VAL A 157 8.03 -10.66 13.47
CA VAL A 157 7.06 -10.95 14.52
C VAL A 157 7.40 -12.24 15.27
N LEU A 158 7.63 -13.34 14.55
CA LEU A 158 7.86 -14.67 15.14
C LEU A 158 9.33 -14.89 15.52
N GLY A 159 10.27 -14.43 14.69
CA GLY A 159 11.70 -14.66 14.90
C GLY A 159 12.38 -13.62 15.79
N LYS A 160 11.96 -12.35 15.70
CA LYS A 160 12.57 -11.22 16.45
C LYS A 160 11.66 -10.59 17.49
N ASN A 161 10.51 -11.21 17.76
CA ASN A 161 9.49 -10.78 18.73
C ASN A 161 9.14 -9.28 18.64
N LYS A 162 9.08 -8.73 17.42
CA LYS A 162 8.73 -7.31 17.21
C LYS A 162 7.23 -7.13 17.30
N LYS A 163 6.80 -6.03 17.93
CA LYS A 163 5.39 -5.60 17.95
C LYS A 163 4.84 -5.52 16.51
N GLN A 164 3.62 -6.00 16.30
CA GLN A 164 3.02 -6.07 14.96
C GLN A 164 3.00 -4.72 14.23
N ASN A 165 2.67 -3.62 14.92
CA ASN A 165 2.63 -2.28 14.31
C ASN A 165 4.02 -1.82 13.85
N VAL A 166 5.08 -2.19 14.57
CA VAL A 166 6.47 -1.91 14.17
C VAL A 166 6.85 -2.74 12.95
N ALA A 167 6.45 -4.02 12.91
CA ALA A 167 6.67 -4.87 11.76
C ALA A 167 5.91 -4.35 10.52
N LYS A 168 4.62 -4.00 10.64
CA LYS A 168 3.81 -3.43 9.55
C LYS A 168 4.43 -2.14 8.99
N ALA A 169 4.93 -1.25 9.85
CA ALA A 169 5.64 -0.04 9.39
C ALA A 169 6.92 -0.36 8.61
N ALA A 170 7.69 -1.37 9.04
CA ALA A 170 8.86 -1.83 8.31
C ALA A 170 8.49 -2.46 6.94
N ILE A 171 7.39 -3.21 6.87
CA ILE A 171 6.85 -3.77 5.63
C ILE A 171 6.36 -2.67 4.68
N ALA A 172 5.63 -1.67 5.19
CA ALA A 172 5.17 -0.54 4.40
C ALA A 172 6.36 0.25 3.79
N ARG A 173 7.43 0.46 4.56
CA ARG A 173 8.67 1.09 4.06
C ARG A 173 9.33 0.30 2.94
N GLU A 174 9.37 -1.03 3.05
CA GLU A 174 9.97 -1.84 2.00
C GLU A 174 9.06 -1.94 0.76
N LEU A 175 7.74 -2.03 0.97
CA LEU A 175 6.74 -1.98 -0.10
C LEU A 175 6.85 -0.67 -0.89
N SER A 176 7.05 0.48 -0.24
CA SER A 176 7.25 1.75 -0.95
C SER A 176 8.47 1.70 -1.87
N GLY A 177 9.54 1.00 -1.48
CA GLY A 177 10.71 0.81 -2.33
C GLY A 177 10.42 -0.04 -3.56
N PHE A 178 9.64 -1.12 -3.41
CA PHE A 178 9.18 -1.93 -4.54
C PHE A 178 8.26 -1.14 -5.48
N ILE A 179 7.35 -0.34 -4.95
CA ILE A 179 6.46 0.52 -5.73
C ILE A 179 7.27 1.53 -6.54
N TRP A 180 8.25 2.20 -5.91
CA TRP A 180 9.13 3.13 -6.61
C TRP A 180 9.95 2.43 -7.70
N GLY A 181 10.48 1.23 -7.41
CA GLY A 181 11.21 0.44 -8.40
C GLY A 181 10.34 0.06 -9.60
N MET A 182 9.10 -0.37 -9.36
CA MET A 182 8.14 -0.72 -10.40
C MET A 182 7.79 0.47 -11.30
N VAL A 183 7.41 1.61 -10.71
CA VAL A 183 6.96 2.79 -11.48
C VAL A 183 8.12 3.46 -12.24
N THR A 184 9.35 3.35 -11.73
CA THR A 184 10.52 3.95 -12.39
C THR A 184 11.27 2.98 -13.32
N GLY A 185 10.72 1.78 -13.57
CA GLY A 185 11.34 0.78 -14.45
C GLY A 185 12.60 0.11 -13.88
N ARG A 186 12.89 0.28 -12.58
CA ARG A 186 14.02 -0.32 -11.87
C ARG A 186 13.64 -1.70 -11.30
N ILE A 187 13.16 -2.57 -12.18
CA ILE A 187 12.69 -3.92 -11.87
C ILE A 187 13.75 -4.99 -12.16
N ALA A 188 14.93 -4.85 -11.55
CA ALA A 188 15.99 -5.88 -11.60
C ALA A 188 15.83 -6.96 -10.51
#